data_AF-A0A3S0G6G0-F1
#
_entry.id   AF-A0A3S0G6G0-F1
#
_cell.length_a   1.000
_cell.length_b   1.000
_cell.length_c   1.000
_cell.angle_alpha   90.00
_cell.angle_beta   90.00
_cell.angle_gamma   90.00
#
_symmetry.space_group_name_H-M   'P 1'
#
loop_
_entity.id
_entity.type
_entity.pdbx_description
1 polymer ?
#
loop_
_entity_poly.entity_id
_entity_poly.type
_entity_poly.pdbx_seq_one_letter_code
_entity_poly.pdbx_strand_id
1 'polypeptide(L)'
;MDVAEHRIYVTGAAGSGVTTFGRALAAELDVVHVDCDDFYWLPTDPPYTTKRPAVERVPLIRAALGDAGWVLTGSFDGWGDPLIERVDLIVFLSTPQAVRMSRLAARERKRFGDRILPSGDMHGIHRSFLAWAAEYENPAFNGRNRARHEAWLAVQSAAVLRLDGEKAPDVLVAEARKALGALPIGGIAPRFGPKGRTAMDETEGWRHMKFAPRDGTRILVTVRASEQGAADVDVAHWARADQFGAEGWRSADSHPGQIIGYAEPELRCWMPLPRAGAAARPTPWEEGEELFGSGI
;
A
#
# COMPACT_ATOMS: atom_id res chain seq x y z
N MET A 1 29.90 12.46 -1.96
CA MET A 1 29.18 11.21 -2.29
C MET A 1 27.95 11.61 -3.04
N ASP A 2 27.66 10.96 -4.17
CA ASP A 2 26.56 11.36 -5.03
C ASP A 2 25.25 10.80 -4.48
N VAL A 3 24.52 11.63 -3.73
CA VAL A 3 23.22 11.28 -3.15
C VAL A 3 22.11 11.20 -4.21
N ALA A 4 22.39 11.63 -5.45
CA ALA A 4 21.42 11.67 -6.54
C ALA A 4 21.10 10.27 -7.14
N GLU A 5 21.88 9.24 -6.79
CA GLU A 5 21.61 7.86 -7.22
C GLU A 5 20.64 7.10 -6.28
N HIS A 6 20.27 7.70 -5.15
CA HIS A 6 19.42 7.03 -4.17
C HIS A 6 17.95 6.98 -4.57
N ARG A 7 17.33 5.84 -4.28
CA ARG A 7 15.92 5.56 -4.50
C ARG A 7 15.18 5.58 -3.18
N ILE A 8 14.38 6.62 -2.98
CA ILE A 8 13.83 6.99 -1.70
C ILE A 8 12.32 6.82 -1.73
N TYR A 9 11.78 6.04 -0.81
CA TYR A 9 10.34 5.92 -0.62
C TYR A 9 9.91 6.67 0.63
N VAL A 10 8.97 7.60 0.50
CA VAL A 10 8.43 8.39 1.60
C VAL A 10 6.97 8.00 1.85
N THR A 11 6.67 7.54 3.06
CA THR A 11 5.32 7.14 3.46
C THR A 11 4.89 7.68 4.82
N GLY A 12 3.58 7.66 5.07
CA GLY A 12 2.96 8.25 6.24
C GLY A 12 1.44 8.33 6.13
N ALA A 13 0.81 8.83 7.18
CA ALA A 13 -0.64 9.05 7.20
C ALA A 13 -1.07 10.10 6.16
N ALA A 14 -2.33 10.07 5.73
CA ALA A 14 -2.91 11.19 4.99
C ALA A 14 -2.79 12.48 5.83
N GLY A 15 -2.34 13.57 5.19
CA GLY A 15 -2.12 14.86 5.86
C GLY A 15 -0.80 15.02 6.62
N SER A 16 0.06 14.00 6.66
CA SER A 16 1.38 14.07 7.31
C SER A 16 2.38 14.99 6.61
N GLY A 17 2.20 15.23 5.30
CA GLY A 17 3.09 16.08 4.51
C GLY A 17 4.07 15.31 3.61
N VAL A 18 3.89 14.00 3.41
CA VAL A 18 4.75 13.16 2.57
C VAL A 18 5.02 13.74 1.19
N THR A 19 3.99 14.19 0.48
CA THR A 19 4.13 14.77 -0.86
C THR A 19 4.90 16.10 -0.84
N THR A 20 4.66 16.94 0.17
CA THR A 20 5.37 18.22 0.33
C THR A 20 6.85 17.99 0.61
N PHE A 21 7.16 17.10 1.56
CA PHE A 21 8.52 16.73 1.89
C PHE A 21 9.23 16.05 0.71
N GLY A 22 8.58 15.09 0.05
CA GLY A 22 9.17 14.36 -1.07
C GLY A 22 9.49 15.27 -2.26
N ARG A 23 8.63 16.24 -2.58
CA ARG A 23 8.94 17.26 -3.60
C ARG A 23 10.14 18.12 -3.22
N ALA A 24 10.22 18.56 -1.96
CA ALA A 24 11.35 19.36 -1.48
C ALA A 24 12.66 18.56 -1.52
N LEU A 25 12.62 17.29 -1.11
CA LEU A 25 13.77 16.39 -1.15
C LEU A 25 14.21 16.09 -2.59
N ALA A 26 13.28 15.80 -3.49
CA ALA A 26 13.58 15.55 -4.89
C ALA A 26 14.21 16.76 -5.57
N ALA A 27 13.70 17.97 -5.29
CA ALA A 27 14.27 19.22 -5.80
C ALA A 27 15.69 19.47 -5.26
N GLU A 28 15.94 19.16 -3.99
CA GLU A 28 17.26 19.30 -3.37
C GLU A 28 18.29 18.28 -3.93
N LEU A 29 17.83 17.10 -4.31
CA LEU A 29 18.67 16.02 -4.87
C LEU A 29 18.77 16.06 -6.40
N ASP A 30 18.01 16.94 -7.06
CA ASP A 30 17.86 17.00 -8.53
C ASP A 30 17.44 15.67 -9.16
N VAL A 31 16.43 15.02 -8.55
CA VAL A 31 15.88 13.74 -9.01
C VAL A 31 14.38 13.82 -9.27
N VAL A 32 13.83 12.82 -9.97
CA VAL A 32 12.39 12.76 -10.23
C VAL A 32 11.59 12.52 -8.95
N HIS A 33 10.46 13.24 -8.83
CA HIS A 33 9.44 12.99 -7.82
C HIS A 33 8.21 12.34 -8.45
N VAL A 34 7.74 11.25 -7.86
CA VAL A 34 6.51 10.55 -8.27
C VAL A 34 5.63 10.36 -7.03
N ASP A 35 4.32 10.61 -7.15
CA ASP A 35 3.35 10.30 -6.09
C ASP A 35 2.47 9.11 -6.51
N CYS A 36 2.29 8.14 -5.61
CA CYS A 36 1.48 6.96 -5.87
C CYS A 36 0.02 7.31 -6.20
N ASP A 37 -0.52 8.36 -5.58
CA ASP A 37 -1.92 8.74 -5.76
C ASP A 37 -2.21 9.21 -7.20
N ASP A 38 -1.20 9.68 -7.95
CA ASP A 38 -1.33 10.08 -9.36
C ASP A 38 -1.61 8.88 -10.30
N PHE A 39 -1.25 7.67 -9.87
CA PHE A 39 -1.44 6.42 -10.63
C PHE A 39 -2.55 5.54 -10.04
N TYR A 40 -2.94 5.81 -8.80
CA TYR A 40 -3.95 5.02 -8.09
C TYR A 40 -5.36 5.24 -8.63
N TRP A 41 -5.68 6.44 -9.09
CA TRP A 41 -7.02 6.82 -9.56
C TRP A 41 -7.06 6.97 -11.09
N LEU A 42 -8.19 6.61 -11.70
CA LEU A 42 -8.49 7.01 -13.07
C LEU A 42 -8.88 8.50 -13.10
N PRO A 43 -8.60 9.21 -14.21
CA PRO A 43 -8.96 10.62 -14.35
C PRO A 43 -10.48 10.75 -14.60
N THR A 44 -11.23 10.93 -13.52
CA THR A 44 -12.70 11.10 -13.53
C THR A 44 -13.10 12.48 -13.02
N ASP A 45 -14.33 12.91 -13.30
CA ASP A 45 -14.97 14.06 -12.65
C ASP A 45 -16.34 13.65 -12.09
N PRO A 46 -16.56 13.63 -10.76
CA PRO A 46 -15.62 13.99 -9.69
C PRO A 46 -14.36 13.11 -9.61
N PRO A 47 -13.22 13.66 -9.13
CA PRO A 47 -11.99 12.90 -8.97
C PRO A 47 -12.10 11.88 -7.82
N TYR A 48 -11.18 10.91 -7.81
CA TYR A 48 -11.05 9.89 -6.76
C TYR A 48 -12.28 8.97 -6.60
N THR A 49 -12.98 8.72 -7.71
CA THR A 49 -14.17 7.85 -7.73
C THR A 49 -13.87 6.46 -8.26
N THR A 50 -12.92 6.31 -9.19
CA THR A 50 -12.57 5.02 -9.77
C THR A 50 -11.09 4.73 -9.62
N LYS A 51 -10.76 3.63 -8.93
CA LYS A 51 -9.38 3.16 -8.78
C LYS A 51 -8.91 2.51 -10.07
N ARG A 52 -7.67 2.78 -10.46
CA ARG A 52 -6.97 2.02 -11.51
C ARG A 52 -6.70 0.59 -11.02
N PRO A 53 -6.81 -0.47 -11.84
CA PRO A 53 -6.40 -1.82 -11.44
C PRO A 53 -4.94 -1.89 -10.98
N ALA A 54 -4.63 -2.66 -9.93
CA ALA A 54 -3.28 -2.73 -9.36
C ALA A 54 -2.21 -3.18 -10.38
N VAL A 55 -2.57 -4.10 -11.29
CA VAL A 55 -1.72 -4.59 -12.39
C VAL A 55 -1.24 -3.49 -13.33
N GLU A 56 -2.01 -2.40 -13.47
CA GLU A 56 -1.62 -1.25 -14.28
C GLU A 56 -0.80 -0.22 -13.50
N ARG A 57 -0.99 -0.08 -12.18
CA ARG A 57 -0.37 0.97 -11.37
C ARG A 57 1.16 0.84 -11.34
N VAL A 58 1.65 -0.35 -11.04
CA VAL A 58 3.09 -0.60 -10.82
C VAL A 58 3.93 -0.37 -12.08
N PRO A 59 3.55 -0.87 -13.27
CA PRO A 59 4.29 -0.57 -14.50
C PRO A 59 4.34 0.93 -14.82
N LEU A 60 3.24 1.66 -14.61
CA LEU A 60 3.20 3.11 -14.85
C LEU A 60 4.12 3.88 -13.89
N ILE A 61 4.11 3.52 -12.61
CA ILE A 61 5.02 4.12 -11.62
C ILE A 61 6.48 3.82 -11.97
N ARG A 62 6.81 2.57 -12.32
CA ARG A 62 8.17 2.20 -12.73
C ARG A 62 8.65 2.99 -13.94
N ALA A 63 7.80 3.15 -14.94
CA ALA A 63 8.10 3.95 -16.12
C ALA A 63 8.34 5.43 -15.76
N ALA A 64 7.55 5.99 -14.85
CA ALA A 64 7.71 7.37 -14.39
C ALA A 64 8.98 7.60 -13.55
N LEU A 65 9.41 6.60 -12.77
CA LEU A 65 10.62 6.68 -11.95
C LEU A 65 11.91 6.53 -12.75
N GLY A 66 11.90 5.73 -13.82
CA GLY A 66 13.11 5.42 -14.59
C GLY A 66 14.13 4.57 -13.82
N ASP A 67 15.41 4.70 -14.21
CA ASP A 67 16.51 3.87 -13.68
C ASP A 67 17.49 4.58 -12.75
N ALA A 68 17.51 5.92 -12.78
CA ALA A 68 18.32 6.76 -11.90
C ALA A 68 17.77 6.78 -10.46
N GLY A 69 18.30 7.66 -9.61
CA GLY A 69 17.71 7.96 -8.31
C GLY A 69 16.37 8.68 -8.44
N TRP A 70 15.54 8.55 -7.41
CA TRP A 70 14.17 9.07 -7.40
C TRP A 70 13.61 9.20 -5.99
N VAL A 71 12.55 10.02 -5.86
CA VAL A 71 11.72 10.08 -4.65
C VAL A 71 10.30 9.66 -5.01
N LEU A 72 9.82 8.57 -4.42
CA LEU A 72 8.45 8.09 -4.52
C LEU A 72 7.69 8.43 -3.22
N THR A 73 6.59 9.16 -3.30
CA THR A 73 5.73 9.47 -2.15
C THR A 73 4.42 8.70 -2.20
N GLY A 74 3.83 8.48 -1.03
CA GLY A 74 2.48 7.94 -0.90
C GLY A 74 2.47 6.67 -0.08
N SER A 75 1.53 5.77 -0.38
CA SER A 75 1.47 4.47 0.28
C SER A 75 0.95 3.42 -0.69
N PHE A 76 1.80 2.44 -0.95
CA PHE A 76 1.49 1.29 -1.80
C PHE A 76 1.43 -0.04 -1.03
N ASP A 77 1.29 0.04 0.30
CA ASP A 77 1.13 -1.12 1.17
C ASP A 77 -0.05 -2.00 0.69
N GLY A 78 0.28 -3.23 0.31
CA GLY A 78 -0.66 -4.25 -0.16
C GLY A 78 -0.77 -4.39 -1.68
N TRP A 79 -0.07 -3.57 -2.49
CA TRP A 79 -0.09 -3.71 -3.96
C TRP A 79 1.21 -3.32 -4.68
N GLY A 80 2.11 -2.58 -4.01
CA GLY A 80 3.34 -2.06 -4.62
C GLY A 80 4.62 -2.79 -4.24
N ASP A 81 4.56 -4.03 -3.76
CA ASP A 81 5.74 -4.79 -3.34
C ASP A 81 6.87 -4.81 -4.40
N PRO A 82 6.61 -4.93 -5.72
CA PRO A 82 7.69 -4.85 -6.71
C PRO A 82 8.44 -3.50 -6.75
N LEU A 83 7.88 -2.42 -6.19
CA LEU A 83 8.54 -1.13 -6.10
C LEU A 83 9.54 -1.07 -4.94
N ILE A 84 9.31 -1.84 -3.87
CA ILE A 84 10.13 -1.77 -2.64
C ILE A 84 11.53 -2.36 -2.84
N GLU A 85 11.68 -3.34 -3.73
CA GLU A 85 12.95 -4.04 -3.98
C GLU A 85 14.08 -3.11 -4.46
N ARG A 86 13.72 -1.95 -5.01
CA ARG A 86 14.66 -0.95 -5.53
C ARG A 86 14.92 0.17 -4.53
N VAL A 87 14.29 0.19 -3.36
CA VAL A 87 14.39 1.29 -2.39
C VAL A 87 15.64 1.15 -1.53
N ASP A 88 16.43 2.21 -1.46
CA ASP A 88 17.62 2.30 -0.59
C ASP A 88 17.25 2.85 0.79
N LEU A 89 16.29 3.78 0.84
CA LEU A 89 15.84 4.45 2.05
C LEU A 89 14.32 4.58 2.09
N ILE A 90 13.71 4.13 3.17
CA ILE A 90 12.32 4.41 3.51
C ILE A 90 12.29 5.56 4.51
N VAL A 91 11.58 6.64 4.19
CA VAL A 91 11.29 7.74 5.11
C VAL A 91 9.86 7.59 5.61
N PHE A 92 9.69 7.39 6.90
CA PHE A 92 8.38 7.35 7.54
C PHE A 92 8.09 8.67 8.27
N LEU A 93 7.12 9.42 7.76
CA LEU A 93 6.73 10.71 8.30
C LEU A 93 5.54 10.56 9.26
N SER A 94 5.78 10.89 10.54
CA SER A 94 4.78 10.86 11.60
C SER A 94 4.29 12.28 11.89
N THR A 95 2.99 12.49 12.02
CA THR A 95 2.42 13.81 12.37
C THR A 95 1.18 13.60 13.23
N PRO A 96 0.98 14.37 14.32
CA PRO A 96 -0.19 14.23 15.17
C PRO A 96 -1.50 14.37 14.41
N GLN A 97 -2.51 13.59 14.82
CA GLN A 97 -3.81 13.56 14.15
C GLN A 97 -4.44 14.95 14.01
N ALA A 98 -4.43 15.76 15.07
CA ALA A 98 -5.01 17.11 15.04
C ALA A 98 -4.40 17.99 13.93
N VAL A 99 -3.07 17.94 13.80
CA VAL A 99 -2.33 18.66 12.75
C VAL A 99 -2.68 18.12 11.37
N ARG A 100 -2.71 16.78 11.21
CA ARG A 100 -3.09 16.14 9.94
C ARG A 100 -4.50 16.54 9.50
N MET A 101 -5.47 16.48 10.40
CA MET A 101 -6.87 16.80 10.08
C MET A 101 -7.04 18.28 9.70
N SER A 102 -6.37 19.19 10.41
CA SER A 102 -6.35 20.62 10.07
C SER A 102 -5.75 20.87 8.68
N ARG A 103 -4.58 20.27 8.39
CA ARG A 103 -3.91 20.35 7.08
C ARG A 103 -4.79 19.81 5.94
N LEU A 104 -5.44 18.66 6.16
CA LEU A 104 -6.33 18.06 5.16
C LEU A 104 -7.53 18.96 4.88
N ALA A 105 -8.24 19.45 5.91
CA ALA A 105 -9.38 20.33 5.73
C ALA A 105 -9.00 21.60 4.94
N ALA A 106 -7.88 22.24 5.28
CA ALA A 106 -7.39 23.42 4.57
C ALA A 106 -7.03 23.12 3.10
N ARG A 107 -6.34 22.00 2.85
CA ARG A 107 -5.95 21.56 1.50
C ARG A 107 -7.17 21.28 0.63
N GLU A 108 -8.14 20.53 1.15
CA GLU A 108 -9.34 20.14 0.41
C GLU A 108 -10.20 21.36 0.10
N ARG A 109 -10.36 22.30 1.06
CA ARG A 109 -11.06 23.56 0.80
C ARG A 109 -10.38 24.40 -0.27
N LYS A 110 -9.04 24.50 -0.23
CA LYS A 110 -8.27 25.21 -1.25
C LYS A 110 -8.42 24.58 -2.64
N ARG A 111 -8.47 23.24 -2.71
CA ARG A 111 -8.48 22.50 -3.98
C ARG A 111 -9.86 22.41 -4.63
N PHE A 112 -10.91 22.22 -3.83
CA PHE A 112 -12.24 21.90 -4.35
C PHE A 112 -13.30 22.98 -4.05
N GLY A 113 -12.98 23.98 -3.23
CA GLY A 113 -13.85 25.13 -2.99
C GLY A 113 -15.24 24.72 -2.53
N ASP A 114 -16.26 25.17 -3.25
CA ASP A 114 -17.66 24.94 -2.88
C ASP A 114 -18.16 23.52 -3.21
N ARG A 115 -17.43 22.75 -4.02
CA ARG A 115 -17.79 21.35 -4.36
C ARG A 115 -17.85 20.44 -3.14
N ILE A 116 -17.13 20.75 -2.07
CA ILE A 116 -17.10 19.95 -0.83
C ILE A 116 -18.10 20.42 0.23
N LEU A 117 -18.79 21.55 0.02
CA LEU A 117 -19.85 22.04 0.92
C LEU A 117 -21.09 21.14 0.82
N PRO A 118 -22.04 21.18 1.78
CA PRO A 118 -23.20 20.28 1.81
C PRO A 118 -24.03 20.19 0.51
N SER A 119 -24.06 21.25 -0.29
CA SER A 119 -24.75 21.30 -1.58
C SER A 119 -23.88 20.91 -2.78
N GLY A 120 -22.60 20.65 -2.57
CA GLY A 120 -21.63 20.35 -3.60
C GLY A 120 -21.58 18.86 -3.95
N ASP A 121 -21.21 18.57 -5.19
CA ASP A 121 -21.13 17.22 -5.76
C ASP A 121 -20.04 16.33 -5.14
N MET A 122 -19.02 16.93 -4.52
CA MET A 122 -17.94 16.22 -3.81
C MET A 122 -18.17 16.10 -2.30
N HIS A 123 -19.29 16.60 -1.76
CA HIS A 123 -19.53 16.63 -0.31
C HIS A 123 -19.40 15.25 0.34
N GLY A 124 -20.05 14.24 -0.24
CA GLY A 124 -20.03 12.87 0.26
C GLY A 124 -18.63 12.28 0.27
N ILE A 125 -17.92 12.38 -0.87
CA ILE A 125 -16.54 11.89 -1.04
C ILE A 125 -15.61 12.54 -0.03
N HIS A 126 -15.72 13.86 0.13
CA HIS A 126 -14.88 14.62 1.06
C HIS A 126 -15.11 14.22 2.53
N ARG A 127 -16.37 14.10 2.97
CA ARG A 127 -16.67 13.64 4.34
C ARG A 127 -16.12 12.23 4.60
N SER A 128 -16.33 11.32 3.66
CA SER A 128 -15.83 9.95 3.75
C SER A 128 -14.30 9.90 3.83
N PHE A 129 -13.61 10.73 3.04
CA PHE A 129 -12.16 10.84 3.07
C PHE A 129 -11.64 11.36 4.43
N LEU A 130 -12.24 12.42 4.99
CA LEU A 130 -11.82 12.94 6.30
C LEU A 130 -12.10 11.94 7.43
N ALA A 131 -13.24 11.25 7.41
CA ALA A 131 -13.55 10.21 8.38
C ALA A 131 -12.54 9.06 8.30
N TRP A 132 -12.25 8.58 7.09
CA TRP A 132 -11.22 7.56 6.85
C TRP A 132 -9.83 8.01 7.34
N ALA A 133 -9.43 9.25 7.09
CA ALA A 133 -8.13 9.77 7.50
C ALA A 133 -7.98 9.94 9.03
N ALA A 134 -9.10 10.14 9.73
CA ALA A 134 -9.13 10.24 11.19
C ALA A 134 -8.88 8.88 11.87
N GLU A 135 -9.25 7.77 11.23
CA GLU A 135 -9.06 6.40 11.77
C GLU A 135 -7.61 5.93 11.79
N TYR A 136 -6.65 6.74 11.33
CA TYR A 136 -5.25 6.29 11.20
C TYR A 136 -4.62 5.79 12.50
N GLU A 137 -4.99 6.31 13.68
CA GLU A 137 -4.43 5.80 14.94
C GLU A 137 -5.24 4.63 15.54
N ASN A 138 -6.37 4.24 14.94
CA ASN A 138 -7.19 3.13 15.40
C ASN A 138 -6.61 1.79 14.88
N PRO A 139 -6.06 0.92 15.75
CA PRO A 139 -5.47 -0.34 15.31
C PRO A 139 -6.50 -1.37 14.81
N ALA A 140 -7.78 -1.22 15.17
CA ALA A 140 -8.86 -2.08 14.69
C ALA A 140 -9.41 -1.66 13.32
N PHE A 141 -8.96 -0.51 12.78
CA PHE A 141 -9.42 -0.04 11.49
C PHE A 141 -8.76 -0.82 10.35
N ASN A 142 -9.57 -1.48 9.50
CA ASN A 142 -9.04 -2.33 8.42
C ASN A 142 -8.35 -1.57 7.27
N GLY A 143 -8.47 -0.24 7.25
CA GLY A 143 -7.83 0.64 6.28
C GLY A 143 -6.35 0.93 6.58
N ARG A 144 -5.87 2.09 6.11
CA ARG A 144 -4.51 2.55 6.43
C ARG A 144 -4.50 3.04 7.87
N ASN A 145 -3.69 2.41 8.71
CA ASN A 145 -3.52 2.80 10.10
C ASN A 145 -2.04 2.67 10.53
N ARG A 146 -1.73 3.24 11.70
CA ARG A 146 -0.40 3.25 12.32
C ARG A 146 0.11 1.83 12.56
N ALA A 147 -0.68 0.98 13.20
CA ALA A 147 -0.26 -0.38 13.55
C ALA A 147 0.15 -1.20 12.30
N ARG A 148 -0.60 -1.06 11.21
CA ARG A 148 -0.31 -1.67 9.92
C ARG A 148 0.98 -1.13 9.30
N HIS A 149 1.18 0.19 9.29
CA HIS A 149 2.43 0.78 8.81
C HIS A 149 3.63 0.34 9.65
N GLU A 150 3.51 0.30 10.97
CA GLU A 150 4.60 -0.16 11.85
C GLU A 150 4.93 -1.64 11.60
N ALA A 151 3.92 -2.50 11.45
CA ALA A 151 4.11 -3.91 11.11
C ALA A 151 4.78 -4.08 9.73
N TRP A 152 4.35 -3.30 8.73
CA TRP A 152 4.95 -3.31 7.40
C TRP A 152 6.41 -2.82 7.45
N LEU A 153 6.71 -1.72 8.16
CA LEU A 153 8.07 -1.17 8.29
C LEU A 153 9.03 -2.15 9.00
N ALA A 154 8.54 -2.91 9.98
CA ALA A 154 9.36 -3.82 10.77
C ALA A 154 9.97 -4.99 9.98
N VAL A 155 9.40 -5.31 8.80
CA VAL A 155 9.87 -6.42 7.95
C VAL A 155 10.65 -5.96 6.72
N GLN A 156 10.93 -4.66 6.59
CA GLN A 156 11.67 -4.12 5.44
C GLN A 156 13.16 -4.30 5.59
N SER A 157 13.84 -4.61 4.49
CA SER A 157 15.31 -4.71 4.43
C SER A 157 16.00 -3.36 4.23
N ALA A 158 15.30 -2.38 3.64
CA ALA A 158 15.82 -1.04 3.44
C ALA A 158 15.91 -0.29 4.78
N ALA A 159 16.84 0.66 4.86
CA ALA A 159 16.95 1.52 6.04
C ALA A 159 15.66 2.34 6.23
N VAL A 160 15.22 2.50 7.48
CA VAL A 160 14.02 3.29 7.82
C VAL A 160 14.42 4.53 8.61
N LEU A 161 14.28 5.71 8.00
CA LEU A 161 14.39 7.00 8.65
C LEU A 161 13.02 7.46 9.14
N ARG A 162 12.89 7.75 10.43
CA ARG A 162 11.65 8.26 11.03
C ARG A 162 11.77 9.76 11.25
N LEU A 163 10.82 10.52 10.71
CA LEU A 163 10.80 11.97 10.78
C LEU A 163 9.49 12.49 11.41
N ASP A 164 9.61 13.63 12.08
CA ASP A 164 8.49 14.36 12.66
C ASP A 164 7.97 15.42 11.67
N GLY A 165 6.82 15.16 11.06
CA GLY A 165 6.19 16.02 10.05
C GLY A 165 5.61 17.33 10.59
N GLU A 166 5.77 17.65 11.88
CA GLU A 166 5.57 19.01 12.38
C GLU A 166 6.75 19.94 12.07
N LYS A 167 7.96 19.40 11.88
CA LYS A 167 9.14 20.19 11.53
C LYS A 167 8.99 20.84 10.15
N ALA A 168 9.71 21.95 9.97
CA ALA A 168 9.75 22.66 8.71
C ALA A 168 10.40 21.80 7.59
N PRO A 169 9.97 21.92 6.32
CA PRO A 169 10.46 21.08 5.23
C PRO A 169 11.98 21.10 5.03
N ASP A 170 12.62 22.26 5.22
CA ASP A 170 14.07 22.43 5.12
C ASP A 170 14.83 21.64 6.20
N VAL A 171 14.32 21.63 7.43
CA VAL A 171 14.86 20.81 8.53
C VAL A 171 14.73 19.32 8.21
N LEU A 172 13.57 18.90 7.71
CA LEU A 172 13.33 17.51 7.32
C LEU A 172 14.26 17.07 6.19
N VAL A 173 14.44 17.92 5.18
CA VAL A 173 15.35 17.65 4.05
C VAL A 173 16.79 17.53 4.53
N ALA A 174 17.25 18.42 5.43
CA ALA A 174 18.58 18.34 6.01
C ALA A 174 18.80 17.03 6.80
N GLU A 175 17.82 16.60 7.59
CA GLU A 175 17.86 15.32 8.32
C GLU A 175 17.92 14.12 7.36
N ALA A 176 17.13 14.14 6.28
CA ALA A 176 17.15 13.10 5.26
C ALA A 176 18.50 13.03 4.51
N ARG A 177 19.06 14.18 4.13
CA ARG A 177 20.39 14.24 3.49
C ARG A 177 21.49 13.69 4.39
N LYS A 178 21.45 14.02 5.68
CA LYS A 178 22.39 13.47 6.65
C LYS A 178 22.30 11.94 6.72
N ALA A 179 21.09 11.39 6.70
CA ALA A 179 20.87 9.95 6.68
C ALA A 179 21.39 9.30 5.39
N LEU A 180 21.13 9.91 4.22
CA LEU A 180 21.62 9.44 2.92
C LEU A 180 23.15 9.40 2.87
N GLY A 181 23.83 10.44 3.39
CA GLY A 181 25.29 10.47 3.44
C GLY A 181 25.94 9.41 4.34
N ALA A 182 25.14 8.74 5.19
CA ALA A 182 25.58 7.62 6.03
C ALA A 182 25.29 6.25 5.40
N LEU A 183 24.56 6.19 4.28
CA LEU A 183 24.32 4.94 3.55
C LEU A 183 25.56 4.58 2.71
N PRO A 184 25.94 3.29 2.65
CA PRO A 184 27.04 2.86 1.80
C PRO A 184 26.68 3.08 0.31
N ILE A 185 27.60 3.69 -0.45
CA ILE A 185 27.44 3.86 -1.91
C ILE A 185 27.54 2.51 -2.59
N GLY A 186 26.58 2.18 -3.47
CA GLY A 186 26.71 1.07 -4.42
C GLY A 186 26.73 -0.33 -3.82
N GLY A 187 26.24 -0.50 -2.59
CA GLY A 187 26.14 -1.81 -1.96
C GLY A 187 24.68 -2.22 -1.81
N ILE A 188 24.22 -3.14 -2.65
CA ILE A 188 23.24 -4.13 -2.19
C ILE A 188 23.86 -4.69 -0.90
N ALA A 189 23.30 -4.35 0.26
CA ALA A 189 23.74 -4.95 1.51
C ALA A 189 23.78 -6.47 1.30
N PRO A 190 24.85 -7.18 1.72
CA PRO A 190 24.97 -8.60 1.45
C PRO A 190 23.69 -9.27 1.95
N ARG A 191 22.94 -9.84 1.01
CA ARG A 191 21.75 -10.63 1.30
C ARG A 191 22.22 -11.79 2.15
N PHE A 192 22.07 -11.67 3.46
CA PHE A 192 22.22 -12.81 4.35
C PHE A 192 21.11 -13.78 3.95
N GLY A 193 21.48 -14.80 3.18
CA GLY A 193 20.60 -15.92 2.90
C GLY A 193 20.08 -16.48 4.22
N PRO A 194 18.81 -16.91 4.29
CA PRO A 194 18.28 -17.45 5.52
C PRO A 194 19.10 -18.67 5.92
N LYS A 195 19.64 -18.63 7.14
CA LYS A 195 20.27 -19.78 7.80
C LYS A 195 19.33 -20.98 7.67
N GLY A 196 19.86 -22.08 7.15
CA GLY A 196 19.13 -23.31 6.96
C GLY A 196 18.47 -23.81 8.24
N ARG A 197 17.19 -24.16 8.11
CA ARG A 197 16.60 -25.40 8.63
C ARG A 197 15.67 -25.92 7.55
N THR A 198 15.97 -27.11 7.04
CA THR A 198 15.06 -27.92 6.23
C THR A 198 13.81 -28.25 7.04
N ALA A 199 12.71 -27.63 6.64
CA ALA A 199 11.34 -28.14 6.68
C ALA A 199 10.68 -27.58 5.41
N MET A 200 10.06 -28.43 4.59
CA MET A 200 9.31 -28.00 3.41
C MET A 200 8.26 -26.95 3.86
N ASP A 201 8.18 -25.82 3.16
CA ASP A 201 7.57 -24.58 3.65
C ASP A 201 6.03 -24.65 3.69
N GLU A 202 5.44 -24.50 4.88
CA GLU A 202 3.99 -24.42 5.11
C GLU A 202 3.35 -23.12 4.53
N THR A 203 4.08 -22.32 3.76
CA THR A 203 3.59 -21.10 3.11
C THR A 203 3.40 -21.23 1.59
N GLU A 204 3.69 -22.39 1.02
CA GLU A 204 3.56 -22.65 -0.42
C GLU A 204 2.35 -23.58 -0.72
N GLY A 205 1.70 -23.36 -1.88
CA GLY A 205 0.63 -24.22 -2.41
C GLY A 205 -0.81 -23.74 -2.16
N TRP A 206 -1.63 -23.82 -3.20
CA TRP A 206 -3.06 -23.54 -3.15
C TRP A 206 -3.80 -24.57 -2.30
N ARG A 207 -4.72 -24.14 -1.43
CA ARG A 207 -5.47 -24.94 -0.48
C ARG A 207 -6.96 -24.78 -0.70
N HIS A 208 -7.73 -25.79 -0.30
CA HIS A 208 -9.18 -25.73 -0.42
C HIS A 208 -9.79 -24.61 0.46
N MET A 209 -10.68 -23.79 -0.12
CA MET A 209 -11.33 -22.65 0.57
C MET A 209 -12.04 -23.03 1.87
N LYS A 210 -12.54 -24.27 1.99
CA LYS A 210 -13.16 -24.80 3.22
C LYS A 210 -12.28 -24.67 4.47
N PHE A 211 -10.95 -24.57 4.29
CA PHE A 211 -9.98 -24.45 5.38
C PHE A 211 -9.42 -23.02 5.53
N ALA A 212 -9.94 -22.06 4.77
CA ALA A 212 -9.48 -20.68 4.84
C ALA A 212 -9.84 -20.05 6.20
N PRO A 213 -8.92 -19.27 6.82
CA PRO A 213 -9.15 -18.67 8.12
C PRO A 213 -10.26 -17.62 8.07
N ARG A 214 -11.25 -17.75 8.96
CA ARG A 214 -12.40 -16.81 9.07
C ARG A 214 -12.27 -15.83 10.24
N ASP A 215 -11.03 -15.51 10.60
CA ASP A 215 -10.67 -14.66 11.75
C ASP A 215 -10.29 -13.22 11.35
N GLY A 216 -10.35 -12.89 10.06
CA GLY A 216 -9.94 -11.58 9.52
C GLY A 216 -8.52 -11.56 8.97
N THR A 217 -7.78 -12.66 9.07
CA THR A 217 -6.47 -12.81 8.43
C THR A 217 -6.60 -12.64 6.91
N ARG A 218 -5.64 -11.92 6.32
CA ARG A 218 -5.56 -11.74 4.87
C ARG A 218 -4.89 -12.95 4.22
N ILE A 219 -5.47 -13.38 3.11
CA ILE A 219 -5.03 -14.55 2.33
C ILE A 219 -5.03 -14.20 0.86
N LEU A 220 -4.24 -14.92 0.06
CA LEU A 220 -4.43 -14.90 -1.40
C LEU A 220 -5.56 -15.86 -1.76
N VAL A 221 -6.39 -15.48 -2.72
CA VAL A 221 -7.46 -16.31 -3.27
C VAL A 221 -7.38 -16.33 -4.79
N THR A 222 -7.64 -17.50 -5.38
CA THR A 222 -7.96 -17.57 -6.82
C THR A 222 -9.44 -17.29 -7.01
N VAL A 223 -9.76 -16.21 -7.71
CA VAL A 223 -11.11 -15.82 -8.11
C VAL A 223 -11.40 -16.47 -9.46
N ARG A 224 -12.55 -17.15 -9.59
CA ARG A 224 -12.98 -17.77 -10.84
C ARG A 224 -13.08 -16.75 -11.95
N ALA A 225 -12.75 -17.18 -13.17
CA ALA A 225 -13.15 -16.46 -14.37
C ALA A 225 -14.68 -16.26 -14.34
N SER A 226 -15.11 -15.06 -14.67
CA SER A 226 -16.51 -14.67 -14.72
C SER A 226 -16.77 -13.85 -15.98
N GLU A 227 -18.01 -13.43 -16.19
CA GLU A 227 -18.35 -12.48 -17.27
C GLU A 227 -17.59 -11.15 -17.16
N GLN A 228 -16.98 -10.87 -16.00
CA GLN A 228 -16.25 -9.63 -15.70
C GLN A 228 -14.73 -9.76 -15.92
N GLY A 229 -14.20 -10.95 -16.25
CA GLY A 229 -12.78 -11.12 -16.53
C GLY A 229 -12.27 -12.57 -16.40
N ALA A 230 -11.02 -12.78 -16.82
CA ALA A 230 -10.31 -14.05 -16.62
C ALA A 230 -10.07 -14.34 -15.13
N ALA A 231 -9.72 -15.59 -14.81
CA ALA A 231 -9.35 -15.95 -13.44
C ALA A 231 -8.15 -15.09 -12.98
N ASP A 232 -8.21 -14.63 -11.73
CA ASP A 232 -7.19 -13.76 -11.16
C ASP A 232 -6.90 -14.15 -9.71
N VAL A 233 -5.76 -13.72 -9.19
CA VAL A 233 -5.39 -13.85 -7.78
C VAL A 233 -5.71 -12.54 -7.07
N ASP A 234 -6.48 -12.56 -5.99
CA ASP A 234 -6.70 -11.35 -5.17
C ASP A 234 -6.30 -11.57 -3.70
N VAL A 235 -6.13 -10.48 -2.95
CA VAL A 235 -6.01 -10.51 -1.50
C VAL A 235 -7.39 -10.37 -0.89
N ALA A 236 -7.84 -11.38 -0.14
CA ALA A 236 -9.13 -11.36 0.54
C ALA A 236 -8.97 -11.57 2.04
N HIS A 237 -10.02 -11.23 2.80
CA HIS A 237 -10.12 -11.52 4.23
C HIS A 237 -11.58 -11.79 4.59
N TRP A 238 -11.81 -12.56 5.65
CA TRP A 238 -13.14 -12.75 6.19
C TRP A 238 -13.54 -11.55 7.05
N ALA A 239 -14.63 -10.88 6.67
CA ALA A 239 -15.20 -9.80 7.44
C ALA A 239 -16.42 -10.28 8.22
N ARG A 240 -16.52 -9.88 9.49
CA ARG A 240 -17.76 -10.05 10.26
C ARG A 240 -18.82 -9.06 9.78
N ALA A 241 -20.07 -9.36 10.10
CA ALA A 241 -21.16 -8.42 9.86
C ALA A 241 -20.90 -7.09 10.57
N ASP A 242 -21.07 -6.00 9.84
CA ASP A 242 -20.87 -4.64 10.32
C ASP A 242 -21.92 -3.71 9.71
N GLN A 243 -21.83 -2.41 10.01
CA GLN A 243 -22.73 -1.41 9.43
C GLN A 243 -22.63 -1.27 7.89
N PHE A 244 -21.64 -1.91 7.27
CA PHE A 244 -21.36 -1.81 5.83
C PHE A 244 -21.75 -3.05 5.04
N GLY A 245 -22.09 -4.17 5.70
CA GLY A 245 -22.58 -5.36 5.03
C GLY A 245 -22.63 -6.58 5.94
N ALA A 246 -23.19 -7.66 5.39
CA ALA A 246 -23.20 -8.97 6.04
C ALA A 246 -21.77 -9.52 6.21
N GLU A 247 -21.66 -10.56 7.03
CA GLU A 247 -20.43 -11.33 7.14
C GLU A 247 -20.09 -12.04 5.82
N GLY A 248 -18.80 -12.16 5.51
CA GLY A 248 -18.35 -12.86 4.30
C GLY A 248 -16.94 -12.48 3.87
N TRP A 249 -16.49 -13.07 2.77
CA TRP A 249 -15.21 -12.75 2.15
C TRP A 249 -15.26 -11.37 1.52
N ARG A 250 -14.30 -10.52 1.85
CA ARG A 250 -14.13 -9.19 1.27
C ARG A 250 -12.74 -9.07 0.67
N SER A 251 -12.65 -8.47 -0.51
CA SER A 251 -11.36 -8.04 -1.06
C SER A 251 -10.71 -7.07 -0.08
N ALA A 252 -9.37 -7.14 0.04
CA ALA A 252 -8.59 -6.19 0.81
C ALA A 252 -8.69 -4.76 0.27
N ASP A 253 -9.17 -4.59 -0.96
CA ASP A 253 -9.46 -3.30 -1.58
C ASP A 253 -10.80 -2.69 -1.16
N SER A 254 -11.63 -3.41 -0.39
CA SER A 254 -12.90 -2.93 0.16
C SER A 254 -12.69 -1.73 1.09
N HIS A 255 -13.58 -0.74 1.02
CA HIS A 255 -13.59 0.42 1.92
C HIS A 255 -15.02 0.87 2.23
N PRO A 256 -15.23 1.70 3.27
CA PRO A 256 -16.54 2.27 3.56
C PRO A 256 -17.14 2.94 2.31
N GLY A 257 -18.38 2.56 1.96
CA GLY A 257 -19.09 3.02 0.76
C GLY A 257 -18.96 2.13 -0.48
N GLN A 258 -17.99 1.20 -0.52
CA GLN A 258 -17.87 0.20 -1.58
C GLN A 258 -17.28 -1.10 -1.03
N ILE A 259 -18.16 -2.04 -0.73
CA ILE A 259 -17.79 -3.39 -0.28
C ILE A 259 -17.68 -4.29 -1.50
N ILE A 260 -16.49 -4.86 -1.70
CA ILE A 260 -16.23 -5.86 -2.74
C ILE A 260 -16.25 -7.21 -2.04
N GLY A 261 -17.44 -7.83 -2.04
CA GLY A 261 -17.66 -9.15 -1.48
C GLY A 261 -17.38 -10.23 -2.52
N TYR A 262 -16.84 -11.35 -2.07
CA TYR A 262 -16.74 -12.57 -2.85
C TYR A 262 -17.74 -13.59 -2.33
N ALA A 263 -18.55 -14.14 -3.23
CA ALA A 263 -19.37 -15.30 -2.88
C ALA A 263 -18.48 -16.54 -2.75
N GLU A 264 -18.78 -17.45 -1.82
CA GLU A 264 -17.97 -18.67 -1.66
C GLU A 264 -17.76 -19.48 -2.96
N PRO A 265 -18.75 -19.61 -3.87
CA PRO A 265 -18.54 -20.30 -5.14
C PRO A 265 -17.53 -19.62 -6.08
N GLU A 266 -17.30 -18.31 -5.94
CA GLU A 266 -16.38 -17.53 -6.77
C GLU A 266 -14.91 -17.78 -6.39
N LEU A 267 -14.64 -18.28 -5.18
CA LEU A 267 -13.30 -18.54 -4.67
C LEU A 267 -12.95 -20.02 -4.83
N ARG A 268 -11.92 -20.33 -5.62
CA ARG A 268 -11.48 -21.72 -5.86
C ARG A 268 -10.64 -22.27 -4.72
N CYS A 269 -9.62 -21.52 -4.35
CA CYS A 269 -8.61 -21.93 -3.39
C CYS A 269 -7.93 -20.71 -2.79
N TRP A 270 -7.25 -20.94 -1.67
CA TRP A 270 -6.49 -19.91 -0.97
C TRP A 270 -5.08 -20.36 -0.69
N MET A 271 -4.20 -19.40 -0.41
CA MET A 271 -2.94 -19.69 0.26
C MET A 271 -2.62 -18.58 1.26
N PRO A 272 -1.78 -18.85 2.27
CA PRO A 272 -1.24 -17.80 3.12
C PRO A 272 -0.63 -16.69 2.26
N LEU A 273 -0.71 -15.44 2.74
CA LEU A 273 0.07 -14.39 2.11
C LEU A 273 1.56 -14.79 2.13
N PRO A 274 2.25 -14.77 0.98
CA PRO A 274 3.67 -15.09 0.93
C PRO A 274 4.43 -14.17 1.89
N ARG A 275 5.46 -14.72 2.54
CA ARG A 275 6.38 -13.88 3.31
C ARG A 275 7.00 -12.85 2.38
N ALA A 276 7.24 -11.65 2.89
CA ALA A 276 7.92 -10.60 2.13
C ALA A 276 9.23 -11.15 1.52
N GLY A 277 9.35 -11.06 0.19
CA GLY A 277 10.50 -11.57 -0.57
C GLY A 277 10.39 -13.01 -1.10
N ALA A 278 9.25 -13.69 -0.95
CA ALA A 278 8.95 -14.92 -1.68
C ALA A 278 8.79 -14.66 -3.20
N ALA A 279 8.88 -15.71 -4.01
CA ALA A 279 8.88 -15.65 -5.47
C ALA A 279 7.69 -14.87 -6.07
N ALA A 280 7.77 -14.58 -7.38
CA ALA A 280 6.76 -13.85 -8.15
C ALA A 280 5.31 -14.24 -7.78
N ARG A 281 4.40 -13.26 -7.79
CA ARG A 281 2.97 -13.44 -7.46
C ARG A 281 2.46 -14.74 -8.10
N PRO A 282 1.86 -15.65 -7.30
CA PRO A 282 1.43 -16.94 -7.82
C PRO A 282 0.40 -16.72 -8.93
N THR A 283 0.45 -17.57 -9.96
CA THR A 283 -0.59 -17.60 -10.98
C THR A 283 -1.89 -18.13 -10.37
N PRO A 284 -3.05 -17.71 -10.90
CA PRO A 284 -4.33 -18.31 -10.52
C PRO A 284 -4.25 -19.82 -10.63
N TRP A 285 -4.81 -20.53 -9.66
CA TRP A 285 -4.90 -21.99 -9.71
C TRP A 285 -5.68 -22.45 -10.94
N GLU A 286 -5.14 -23.42 -11.67
CA GLU A 286 -5.76 -23.99 -12.87
C GLU A 286 -6.42 -25.35 -12.58
N GLU A 287 -7.47 -25.67 -13.34
CA GLU A 287 -8.24 -26.89 -13.14
C GLU A 287 -7.41 -28.13 -13.52
N GLY A 288 -6.99 -28.89 -12.51
CA GLY A 288 -6.07 -30.04 -12.66
C GLY A 288 -4.83 -29.94 -11.78
N GLU A 289 -4.54 -28.76 -11.23
CA GLU A 289 -3.48 -28.58 -10.23
C GLU A 289 -3.88 -29.15 -8.86
N GLU A 290 -2.95 -29.81 -8.18
CA GLU A 290 -3.21 -30.42 -6.88
C GLU A 290 -3.31 -29.38 -5.76
N LEU A 291 -4.37 -29.46 -4.94
CA LEU A 291 -4.53 -28.60 -3.77
C LEU A 291 -3.81 -29.22 -2.57
N PHE A 292 -3.00 -28.42 -1.88
CA PHE A 292 -2.31 -28.82 -0.67
C PHE A 292 -3.30 -29.21 0.43
N GLY A 293 -3.11 -30.40 1.02
CA GLY A 293 -4.00 -30.94 2.06
C GLY A 293 -5.36 -31.44 1.54
N SER A 294 -5.47 -31.78 0.25
CA SER A 294 -6.68 -32.34 -0.38
C SER A 294 -7.05 -33.74 0.12
N GLY A 295 -6.10 -34.48 0.71
CA GLY A 295 -6.36 -35.78 1.33
C GLY A 295 -6.58 -36.93 0.34
N ILE A 296 -5.87 -36.91 -0.80
CA ILE A 296 -5.56 -38.09 -1.60
C ILE A 296 -4.08 -38.40 -1.43
#